data_AF-A0A537S7D4-F1
#
_entry.id   AF-A0A537S7D4-F1
#
_cell.length_a   1.000
_cell.length_b   1.000
_cell.length_c   1.000
_cell.angle_alpha   90.00
_cell.angle_beta   90.00
_cell.angle_gamma   90.00
#
_symmetry.space_group_name_H-M   'P 1'
#
loop_
_entity.id
_entity.type
_entity.pdbx_description
1 polymer ?
#
loop_
_entity_poly.entity_id
_entity_poly.type
_entity_poly.pdbx_seq_one_letter_code
_entity_poly.pdbx_strand_id
1 'polypeptide(L)'
;MMAPRKWRYPTGAMAAIAALFFSPDGWTASQAGLLIDARPAPFHSQHLRVQAQDHDLTGVWISEKGERFEVKQNGNSVRAEFRGTAANPGLKGVIAGQFDGKVSLGGAYEVSEGTKEERGVVRFVLTPDGKLDGTRQSLTSGGKPERWVLTRESR
;
A
#
# COMPACT_ATOMS: atom_id res chain seq x y z
N MET A 1 11.26 -50.41 43.42
CA MET A 1 12.57 -49.73 43.35
C MET A 1 12.63 -48.99 42.01
N MET A 2 12.43 -47.67 42.02
CA MET A 2 12.39 -46.83 40.81
C MET A 2 13.70 -46.04 40.65
N ALA A 3 14.26 -46.14 39.44
CA ALA A 3 15.12 -45.25 38.66
C ALA A 3 16.27 -44.43 39.30
N PRO A 4 17.42 -44.33 38.60
CA PRO A 4 18.44 -43.33 38.88
C PRO A 4 18.43 -42.17 37.85
N ARG A 5 19.07 -41.07 38.29
CA ARG A 5 19.85 -40.05 37.54
C ARG A 5 19.26 -38.62 37.43
N LYS A 6 19.78 -37.81 38.36
CA LYS A 6 20.53 -36.55 38.21
C LYS A 6 20.08 -35.52 37.15
N TRP A 7 19.78 -34.33 37.70
CA TRP A 7 19.45 -33.02 37.12
C TRP A 7 20.45 -32.41 36.13
N ARG A 8 19.91 -31.63 35.17
CA ARG A 8 20.50 -30.40 34.61
C ARG A 8 19.38 -29.39 34.30
N TYR A 9 19.56 -28.14 34.73
CA TYR A 9 18.70 -26.98 34.41
C TYR A 9 19.13 -26.31 33.09
N PRO A 10 18.25 -25.49 32.46
CA PRO A 10 18.24 -25.23 31.02
C PRO A 10 19.13 -24.06 30.61
N THR A 11 19.63 -24.08 29.39
CA THR A 11 20.13 -22.88 28.71
C THR A 11 19.56 -22.88 27.30
N GLY A 12 18.61 -21.99 27.06
CA GLY A 12 17.92 -21.85 25.80
C GLY A 12 16.75 -20.89 25.95
N ALA A 13 17.04 -19.60 25.87
CA ALA A 13 16.01 -18.62 25.56
C ALA A 13 15.61 -18.87 24.10
N MET A 14 14.45 -19.48 23.88
CA MET A 14 13.75 -19.45 22.61
C MET A 14 12.33 -19.04 22.92
N ALA A 15 11.96 -17.86 22.41
CA ALA A 15 10.62 -17.31 22.48
C ALA A 15 9.60 -18.38 22.05
N ALA A 16 8.66 -18.70 22.93
CA ALA A 16 7.56 -19.56 22.57
C ALA A 16 6.67 -18.81 21.56
N ILE A 17 6.71 -19.25 20.31
CA ILE A 17 5.65 -18.98 19.34
C ILE A 17 4.44 -19.75 19.86
N ALA A 18 3.47 -19.04 20.43
CA ALA A 18 2.19 -19.63 20.78
C ALA A 18 1.43 -19.94 19.48
N ALA A 19 1.56 -21.18 19.01
CA ALA A 19 0.69 -21.71 17.96
C ALA A 19 -0.69 -21.94 18.59
N LEU A 20 -1.69 -21.19 18.14
CA LEU A 20 -3.09 -21.46 18.43
C LEU A 20 -3.53 -22.62 17.52
N PHE A 21 -3.71 -23.80 18.11
CA PHE A 21 -4.36 -24.93 17.45
C PHE A 21 -5.86 -24.83 17.68
N PHE A 22 -6.63 -24.73 16.61
CA PHE A 22 -8.09 -24.87 16.66
C PHE A 22 -8.43 -26.36 16.53
N SER A 23 -8.96 -26.97 17.59
CA SER A 23 -9.74 -28.20 17.46
C SER A 23 -11.21 -27.84 17.17
N PRO A 24 -11.95 -28.62 16.38
CA PRO A 24 -13.32 -28.27 15.97
C PRO A 24 -14.32 -28.35 17.14
N ASP A 25 -13.91 -28.93 18.27
CA ASP A 25 -14.83 -29.40 19.29
C ASP A 25 -14.76 -28.58 20.59
N GLY A 26 -14.32 -27.32 20.49
CA GLY A 26 -14.79 -26.25 21.38
C GLY A 26 -14.29 -26.22 22.83
N TRP A 27 -13.22 -26.94 23.20
CA TRP A 27 -12.65 -26.82 24.55
C TRP A 27 -11.13 -26.61 24.52
N THR A 28 -10.67 -25.44 24.97
CA THR A 28 -9.30 -25.24 25.43
C THR A 28 -9.27 -25.27 26.95
N ALA A 29 -8.63 -26.27 27.54
CA ALA A 29 -8.26 -26.24 28.95
C ALA A 29 -6.89 -25.54 29.10
N SER A 30 -6.85 -24.38 29.75
CA SER A 30 -5.59 -23.84 30.29
C SER A 30 -5.54 -24.11 31.80
N GLN A 31 -4.50 -24.81 32.25
CA GLN A 31 -4.13 -24.91 33.67
C GLN A 31 -3.60 -23.55 34.17
N ALA A 32 -4.51 -22.66 34.49
CA ALA A 32 -4.31 -21.50 35.36
C ALA A 32 -5.71 -20.91 35.59
N GLY A 33 -6.12 -20.81 36.86
CA GLY A 33 -7.52 -20.58 37.22
C GLY A 33 -8.08 -19.24 36.76
N LEU A 34 -8.84 -19.26 35.66
CA LEU A 34 -9.77 -18.21 35.29
C LEU A 34 -11.13 -18.87 35.03
N LEU A 35 -12.05 -18.76 35.99
CA LEU A 35 -13.45 -19.11 35.78
C LEU A 35 -14.08 -18.04 34.88
N ILE A 36 -14.30 -18.37 33.60
CA ILE A 36 -15.12 -17.53 32.71
C ILE A 36 -16.58 -17.91 32.96
N ASP A 37 -17.35 -16.98 33.55
CA ASP A 37 -18.80 -17.10 33.69
C ASP A 37 -19.42 -17.20 32.28
N ALA A 38 -19.94 -18.39 31.94
CA ALA A 38 -20.56 -18.67 30.65
C ALA A 38 -22.01 -18.19 30.60
N ARG A 39 -22.26 -16.92 30.94
CA ARG A 39 -23.51 -16.28 30.52
C ARG A 39 -23.37 -15.91 29.05
N PRO A 40 -24.34 -16.22 28.18
CA PRO A 40 -24.36 -15.66 26.84
C PRO A 40 -24.59 -14.15 26.97
N ALA A 41 -23.51 -13.38 27.07
CA ALA A 41 -23.56 -11.96 26.77
C ALA A 41 -24.09 -11.85 25.34
N PRO A 42 -25.02 -10.93 25.03
CA PRO A 42 -25.37 -10.65 23.65
C PRO A 42 -24.07 -10.27 22.96
N PHE A 43 -23.65 -11.13 22.04
CA PHE A 43 -22.42 -10.97 21.28
C PHE A 43 -22.55 -9.67 20.49
N HIS A 44 -22.02 -8.57 21.03
CA HIS A 44 -21.56 -7.50 20.17
C HIS A 44 -20.33 -8.07 19.50
N SER A 45 -20.55 -8.78 18.38
CA SER A 45 -19.50 -9.11 17.43
C SER A 45 -18.87 -7.80 16.99
N GLN A 46 -17.84 -7.37 17.71
CA GLN A 46 -16.89 -6.41 17.20
C GLN A 46 -16.15 -7.19 16.12
N HIS A 47 -16.74 -7.24 14.92
CA HIS A 47 -16.01 -7.53 13.73
C HIS A 47 -14.90 -6.49 13.70
N LEU A 48 -13.70 -6.90 14.13
CA LEU A 48 -12.48 -6.16 13.87
C LEU A 48 -12.34 -6.18 12.35
N ARG A 49 -13.02 -5.23 11.69
CA ARG A 49 -12.73 -4.92 10.29
C ARG A 49 -11.30 -4.43 10.36
N VAL A 50 -10.35 -5.30 10.03
CA VAL A 50 -9.08 -4.84 9.50
C VAL A 50 -9.50 -4.05 8.26
N GLN A 51 -9.68 -2.74 8.42
CA GLN A 51 -9.92 -1.85 7.30
C GLN A 51 -8.69 -2.05 6.43
N ALA A 52 -8.84 -2.78 5.32
CA ALA A 52 -8.00 -2.54 4.18
C ALA A 52 -8.16 -1.04 3.94
N GLN A 53 -7.11 -0.28 4.21
CA GLN A 53 -7.11 1.14 3.94
C GLN A 53 -7.06 1.23 2.42
N ASP A 54 -8.23 1.14 1.79
CA ASP A 54 -8.35 1.33 0.34
C ASP A 54 -7.93 2.77 0.07
N HIS A 55 -6.74 2.92 -0.50
CA HIS A 55 -6.18 4.24 -0.75
C HIS A 55 -6.84 4.82 -2.01
N ASP A 56 -7.59 5.90 -1.83
CA ASP A 56 -8.13 6.68 -2.94
C ASP A 56 -7.10 7.70 -3.41
N LEU A 57 -6.63 7.55 -4.66
CA LEU A 57 -5.71 8.45 -5.32
C LEU A 57 -6.40 9.68 -5.92
N THR A 58 -7.73 9.72 -5.97
CA THR A 58 -8.51 10.82 -6.57
C THR A 58 -8.16 12.17 -5.95
N GLY A 59 -7.94 13.17 -6.80
CA GLY A 59 -7.63 14.53 -6.37
C GLY A 59 -6.51 15.15 -7.20
N VAL A 60 -5.97 16.23 -6.68
CA VAL A 60 -4.89 16.97 -7.35
C VAL A 60 -3.56 16.60 -6.71
N TRP A 61 -2.58 16.32 -7.56
CA TRP A 61 -1.21 16.04 -7.18
C TRP A 61 -0.27 17.00 -7.90
N ILE A 62 0.81 17.40 -7.24
CA ILE A 62 1.79 18.35 -7.76
C ILE A 62 3.15 17.64 -7.81
N SER A 63 3.82 17.67 -8.96
CA SER A 63 5.19 17.16 -9.06
C SER A 63 6.19 18.07 -8.37
N GLU A 64 7.39 17.57 -8.08
CA GLU A 64 8.50 18.41 -7.59
C GLU A 64 8.84 19.58 -8.53
N LYS A 65 8.48 19.47 -9.81
CA LYS A 65 8.67 20.53 -10.83
C LYS A 65 7.49 21.51 -10.88
N GLY A 66 6.44 21.31 -10.10
CA GLY A 66 5.23 22.13 -10.06
C GLY A 66 4.17 21.77 -11.10
N GLU A 67 4.34 20.67 -11.84
CA GLU A 67 3.32 20.20 -12.79
C GLU A 67 2.10 19.71 -12.02
N ARG A 68 0.90 20.09 -12.48
CA ARG A 68 -0.37 19.74 -11.82
C ARG A 68 -0.99 18.53 -12.48
N PHE A 69 -1.33 17.52 -11.68
CA PHE A 69 -1.97 16.27 -12.07
C PHE A 69 -3.37 16.19 -11.47
N GLU A 70 -4.40 16.14 -12.31
CA GLU A 70 -5.76 15.83 -11.91
C GLU A 70 -5.99 14.32 -12.03
N VAL A 71 -5.96 13.63 -10.90
CA VAL A 71 -6.08 12.17 -10.81
C VAL A 71 -7.53 11.79 -10.55
N LYS A 72 -8.06 10.88 -11.37
CA LYS A 72 -9.37 10.24 -11.22
C LYS A 72 -9.17 8.73 -11.11
N GLN A 73 -9.72 8.14 -10.05
CA GLN A 73 -9.71 6.70 -9.83
C GLN A 73 -11.12 6.12 -9.95
N ASN A 74 -11.27 5.06 -10.75
CA ASN A 74 -12.50 4.29 -10.91
C ASN A 74 -12.20 2.82 -10.61
N GLY A 75 -12.39 2.40 -9.36
CA GLY A 75 -11.91 1.10 -8.88
C GLY A 75 -10.38 1.03 -8.94
N ASN A 76 -9.84 0.04 -9.66
CA ASN A 76 -8.39 -0.08 -9.87
C ASN A 76 -7.89 0.74 -11.06
N SER A 77 -8.77 1.28 -11.90
CA SER A 77 -8.37 2.09 -13.05
C SER A 77 -8.06 3.51 -12.61
N VAL A 78 -6.92 4.04 -13.04
CA VAL A 78 -6.49 5.41 -12.75
C VAL A 78 -6.22 6.14 -14.04
N ARG A 79 -6.75 7.36 -14.13
CA ARG A 79 -6.40 8.32 -15.17
C ARG A 79 -5.95 9.62 -14.53
N ALA A 80 -4.76 10.10 -14.88
CA ALA A 80 -4.28 11.40 -14.46
C ALA A 80 -4.05 12.29 -15.67
N GLU A 81 -4.67 13.46 -15.71
CA GLU A 81 -4.36 14.47 -16.71
C GLU A 81 -3.42 15.48 -16.09
N PHE A 82 -2.36 15.87 -16.80
CA PHE A 82 -1.40 16.82 -16.26
C PHE A 82 -1.03 17.91 -17.26
N ARG A 83 -0.66 19.05 -16.69
CA ARG A 83 -0.26 20.24 -17.43
C ARG A 83 1.05 20.77 -16.87
N GLY A 84 1.84 21.34 -17.77
CA GLY A 84 3.08 22.01 -17.41
C GLY A 84 2.86 23.28 -16.62
N THR A 85 3.96 23.86 -16.19
CA THR A 85 4.00 25.08 -15.39
C THR A 85 3.96 26.34 -16.26
N ALA A 86 3.97 27.52 -15.65
CA ALA A 86 4.13 28.77 -16.38
C ALA A 86 5.45 28.84 -17.20
N ALA A 87 6.50 28.10 -16.78
CA ALA A 87 7.76 27.99 -17.52
C ALA A 87 7.66 27.06 -18.73
N ASN A 88 6.70 26.14 -18.74
CA ASN A 88 6.43 25.24 -19.86
C ASN A 88 4.92 25.06 -20.08
N PRO A 89 4.22 26.10 -20.58
CA PRO A 89 2.75 26.08 -20.69
C PRO A 89 2.25 25.17 -21.82
N GLY A 90 3.15 24.77 -22.74
CA GLY A 90 2.83 23.88 -23.85
C GLY A 90 2.79 22.40 -23.47
N LEU A 91 3.36 22.04 -22.33
CA LEU A 91 3.40 20.67 -21.84
C LEU A 91 2.01 20.24 -21.35
N LYS A 92 1.50 19.14 -21.90
CA LYS A 92 0.25 18.51 -21.49
C LYS A 92 0.37 17.01 -21.68
N GLY A 93 -0.22 16.23 -20.79
CA GLY A 93 -0.17 14.78 -20.90
C GLY A 93 -1.24 14.05 -20.12
N VAL A 94 -1.25 12.75 -20.32
CA VAL A 94 -2.17 11.83 -19.67
C VAL A 94 -1.38 10.61 -19.20
N ILE A 95 -1.70 10.15 -18.00
CA ILE A 95 -1.29 8.86 -17.46
C ILE A 95 -2.53 7.99 -17.37
N ALA A 96 -2.46 6.77 -17.90
CA ALA A 96 -3.48 5.75 -17.73
C ALA A 96 -2.83 4.49 -17.15
N GLY A 97 -3.37 3.99 -16.04
CA GLY A 97 -2.76 2.89 -15.31
C GLY A 97 -3.71 2.13 -14.41
N GLN A 98 -3.15 1.17 -13.70
CA GLN A 98 -3.84 0.38 -12.69
C GLN A 98 -3.21 0.56 -11.32
N PHE A 99 -4.03 0.90 -10.34
CA PHE A 99 -3.68 0.91 -8.93
C PHE A 99 -4.06 -0.44 -8.31
N ASP A 100 -3.16 -1.00 -7.50
CA ASP A 100 -3.37 -2.28 -6.82
C ASP A 100 -4.35 -2.20 -5.63
N GLY A 101 -4.88 -1.01 -5.34
CA GLY A 101 -5.77 -0.73 -4.21
C GLY A 101 -5.05 -0.48 -2.90
N LYS A 102 -3.71 -0.62 -2.88
CA LYS A 102 -2.89 -0.58 -1.67
C LYS A 102 -1.79 0.48 -1.78
N VAL A 103 -0.81 0.26 -2.64
CA VAL A 103 0.41 1.06 -2.67
C VAL A 103 0.99 1.29 -4.04
N SER A 104 0.62 0.56 -5.09
CA SER A 104 1.33 0.66 -6.38
C SER A 104 0.42 1.00 -7.55
N LEU A 105 0.88 1.96 -8.37
CA LEU A 105 0.26 2.38 -9.62
C LEU A 105 1.25 2.12 -10.76
N GLY A 106 0.88 1.26 -11.71
CA GLY A 106 1.63 1.06 -12.95
C GLY A 106 0.81 1.56 -14.14
N GLY A 107 1.43 2.26 -15.09
CA GLY A 107 0.70 2.81 -16.23
C GLY A 107 1.57 3.22 -17.40
N ALA A 108 0.89 3.64 -18.47
CA ALA A 108 1.50 4.31 -19.60
C ALA A 108 1.22 5.81 -19.51
N TYR A 109 2.12 6.61 -20.06
CA TYR A 109 1.89 8.05 -20.23
C TYR A 109 2.07 8.46 -21.69
N GLU A 110 1.33 9.49 -22.06
CA GLU A 110 1.50 10.23 -23.30
C GLU A 110 1.62 11.69 -22.94
N VAL A 111 2.64 12.35 -23.48
CA VAL A 111 2.88 13.78 -23.26
C VAL A 111 3.13 14.46 -24.60
N SER A 112 2.67 15.69 -24.69
CA SER A 112 2.88 16.55 -25.84
C SER A 112 3.36 17.92 -25.39
N GLU A 113 4.31 18.48 -26.12
CA GLU A 113 4.86 19.80 -25.91
C GLU A 113 5.00 20.48 -27.28
N GLY A 114 4.02 21.31 -27.64
CA GLY A 114 3.92 21.89 -28.98
C GLY A 114 3.72 20.80 -30.04
N THR A 115 4.71 20.60 -30.90
CA THR A 115 4.71 19.57 -31.96
C THR A 115 5.43 18.27 -31.56
N LYS A 116 6.01 18.22 -30.36
CA LYS A 116 6.70 17.03 -29.87
C LYS A 116 5.70 16.14 -29.14
N GLU A 117 5.74 14.86 -29.43
CA GLU A 117 5.00 13.82 -28.70
C GLU A 117 5.98 12.82 -28.11
N GLU A 118 5.70 12.38 -26.90
CA GLU A 118 6.46 11.37 -26.21
C GLU A 118 5.51 10.40 -25.51
N ARG A 119 5.83 9.11 -25.57
CA ARG A 119 5.14 8.05 -24.86
C ARG A 119 6.09 7.28 -23.98
N GLY A 120 5.57 6.76 -22.88
CA GLY A 120 6.39 5.95 -21.99
C GLY A 120 5.58 5.22 -20.95
N VAL A 121 6.30 4.71 -19.95
CA VAL A 121 5.74 3.98 -18.81
C VAL A 121 6.02 4.71 -17.52
N VAL A 122 5.11 4.58 -16.56
CA VAL A 122 5.26 5.06 -15.20
C VAL A 122 5.05 3.93 -14.20
N ARG A 123 5.74 4.03 -13.07
CA ARG A 123 5.49 3.21 -11.89
C ARG A 123 5.61 4.07 -10.65
N PHE A 124 4.52 4.21 -9.92
CA PHE A 124 4.47 4.94 -8.64
C PHE A 124 4.20 3.99 -7.48
N VAL A 125 4.72 4.37 -6.32
CA VAL A 125 4.44 3.78 -5.03
C VAL A 125 3.90 4.88 -4.12
N LEU A 126 2.72 4.66 -3.55
CA LEU A 126 2.15 5.48 -2.50
C LEU A 126 2.95 5.24 -1.21
N THR A 127 3.67 6.25 -0.79
CA THR A 127 4.49 6.22 0.40
C THR A 127 3.64 6.46 1.66
N PRO A 128 4.10 6.03 2.85
CA PRO A 128 3.37 6.27 4.10
C PRO A 128 3.15 7.76 4.43
N ASP A 129 4.01 8.66 3.94
CA ASP A 129 3.84 10.12 4.04
C ASP A 129 2.86 10.70 3.01
N GLY A 130 2.17 9.85 2.24
CA GLY A 130 1.08 10.24 1.34
C GLY A 130 1.55 10.80 0.00
N LYS A 131 2.78 10.50 -0.43
CA LYS A 131 3.33 10.89 -1.74
C LYS A 131 3.28 9.73 -2.72
N LEU A 132 3.22 10.05 -4.00
CA LEU A 132 3.48 9.06 -5.06
C LEU A 132 4.94 9.20 -5.49
N ASP A 133 5.79 8.30 -5.02
CA ASP A 133 7.20 8.22 -5.42
C ASP A 133 7.37 7.16 -6.50
N GLY A 134 7.91 7.54 -7.64
CA GLY A 134 7.93 6.68 -8.79
C GLY A 134 9.01 6.99 -9.80
N THR A 135 8.92 6.28 -10.91
CA THR A 135 9.75 6.52 -12.09
C THR A 135 8.91 6.65 -13.33
N ARG A 136 9.38 7.47 -14.27
CA ARG A 136 8.91 7.50 -15.65
C ARG A 136 10.04 7.11 -16.58
N GLN A 137 9.73 6.43 -17.67
CA GLN A 137 10.70 6.11 -18.69
C GLN A 137 10.09 6.36 -20.06
N SER A 138 10.75 7.19 -20.85
CA SER A 138 10.39 7.41 -22.24
C SER A 138 10.70 6.18 -23.08
N LEU A 139 9.70 5.69 -23.80
CA LEU A 139 9.85 4.63 -24.79
C LEU A 139 10.09 5.21 -26.19
N THR A 140 9.72 6.48 -26.43
CA THR A 140 9.93 7.15 -27.72
C THR A 140 11.36 7.64 -27.90
N SER A 141 11.98 8.21 -26.86
CA SER A 141 13.35 8.74 -26.91
C SER A 141 14.41 7.76 -26.39
N GLY A 142 14.00 6.57 -25.91
CA GLY A 142 14.92 5.57 -25.34
C GLY A 142 15.60 6.03 -24.05
N GLY A 143 14.98 6.98 -23.34
CA GLY A 143 15.53 7.59 -22.14
C GLY A 143 15.73 6.60 -20.99
N LYS A 144 16.65 6.93 -20.08
CA LYS A 144 16.78 6.23 -18.80
C LYS A 144 15.56 6.53 -17.91
N PRO A 145 15.17 5.62 -17.01
CA PRO A 145 14.16 5.92 -16.01
C PRO A 145 14.53 7.17 -15.19
N GLU A 146 13.62 8.12 -15.14
CA GLU A 146 13.73 9.34 -14.34
C GLU A 146 12.83 9.22 -13.11
N ARG A 147 13.31 9.67 -11.95
CA ARG A 147 12.48 9.74 -10.74
C ARG A 147 11.39 10.80 -10.92
N TRP A 148 10.19 10.49 -10.45
CA TRP A 148 9.05 11.39 -10.46
C TRP A 148 8.31 11.26 -9.14
N VAL A 149 8.29 12.34 -8.35
CA VAL A 149 7.57 12.38 -7.07
C VAL A 149 6.42 13.36 -7.17
N LEU A 150 5.24 12.92 -6.74
CA LEU A 150 4.03 13.74 -6.67
C LEU A 150 3.56 13.86 -5.22
N THR A 151 3.22 15.06 -4.80
CA THR A 151 2.62 15.34 -3.49
C THR A 151 1.18 15.78 -3.68
N ARG A 152 0.27 15.27 -2.86
CA ARG A 152 -1.14 15.68 -2.91
C ARG A 152 -1.26 17.17 -2.56
N GLU A 153 -2.00 17.92 -3.36
CA GLU A 153 -2.32 19.32 -3.06
C GLU A 153 -3.21 19.35 -1.81
N SER A 154 -2.71 19.95 -0.74
CA SER A 154 -3.52 20.23 0.46
C SER A 154 -4.59 21.25 0.10
N ARG A 155 -5.86 20.91 0.37
CA ARG A 155 -6.98 21.85 0.27
C ARG A 155 -6.93 22.89 1.39
#